data_AF-A0A261A9X5-F1
#
_entry.id   AF-A0A261A9X5-F1
#
_cell.length_a   1.000
_cell.length_b   1.000
_cell.length_c   1.000
_cell.angle_alpha   90.00
_cell.angle_beta   90.00
_cell.angle_gamma   90.00
#
_symmetry.space_group_name_H-M   'P 1'
#
loop_
_entity.id
_entity.type
_entity.pdbx_description
1 polymer ?
#
loop_
_entity_poly.entity_id
_entity_poly.type
_entity_poly.pdbx_seq_one_letter_code
_entity_poly.pdbx_strand_id
1 'polypeptide(L)'
;MLLETDKTFNGLNLERFNPIPWNTQLRGQHFLYLPELAFDCSEGTNIMREDGVLCTVQNRETVVFFCIWNDRFPDISGATIVI
;
A
#
# COMPACT_ATOMS: atom_id res chain seq x y z
N MET A 1 13.67 1.90 -5.00
CA MET A 1 12.98 3.19 -4.81
C MET A 1 13.71 3.93 -3.71
N LEU A 2 14.27 5.11 -3.98
CA LEU A 2 14.76 6.00 -2.92
C LEU A 2 13.60 6.93 -2.55
N LEU A 3 13.32 7.11 -1.27
CA LEU A 3 12.28 8.03 -0.79
C LEU A 3 12.98 9.08 0.07
N GLU A 4 12.79 10.36 -0.26
CA GLU A 4 13.27 11.47 0.53
C GLU A 4 12.14 11.96 1.42
N THR A 5 12.36 11.97 2.72
CA THR A 5 11.37 12.39 3.72
C THR A 5 12.05 12.57 5.08
N ASP A 6 11.34 13.19 6.04
CA ASP A 6 11.83 13.31 7.41
C ASP A 6 11.60 12.02 8.23
N LYS A 7 12.00 12.03 9.50
CA LYS A 7 11.84 10.85 10.39
C LYS A 7 10.38 10.49 10.68
N THR A 8 9.44 11.39 10.42
CA THR A 8 7.99 11.17 10.54
C THR A 8 7.34 10.82 9.20
N PHE A 9 8.16 10.64 8.15
CA PHE A 9 7.72 10.42 6.78
C PHE A 9 6.80 11.55 6.25
N ASN A 10 6.81 12.71 6.92
CA ASN A 10 6.08 13.88 6.48
C ASN A 10 6.75 14.44 5.22
N GLY A 11 5.94 14.86 4.26
CA GLY A 11 6.44 15.33 2.96
C GLY A 11 6.92 14.23 2.01
N LEU A 12 6.55 12.96 2.24
CA LEU A 12 6.77 11.88 1.27
C LEU A 12 6.20 12.26 -0.11
N ASN A 13 7.08 12.52 -1.08
CA ASN A 13 6.69 12.86 -2.45
C ASN A 13 6.76 11.63 -3.37
N LEU A 14 5.62 11.26 -3.95
CA LEU A 14 5.49 10.14 -4.89
C LEU A 14 5.20 10.58 -6.34
N GLU A 15 5.18 11.88 -6.65
CA GLU A 15 4.73 12.44 -7.93
C GLU A 15 5.48 11.84 -9.13
N ARG A 16 6.79 11.62 -9.00
CA ARG A 16 7.62 11.01 -10.05
C ARG A 16 7.26 9.56 -10.40
N PHE A 17 6.42 8.93 -9.60
CA PHE A 17 5.99 7.54 -9.79
C PHE A 17 4.58 7.43 -10.36
N ASN A 18 3.99 8.53 -10.85
CA ASN A 18 2.64 8.57 -11.41
C ASN A 18 1.61 7.95 -10.45
N PRO A 19 1.45 8.54 -9.24
CA PRO A 19 0.62 7.96 -8.20
C PRO A 19 -0.83 7.84 -8.66
N ILE A 20 -1.42 6.68 -8.40
CA ILE A 20 -2.82 6.38 -8.69
C ILE A 20 -3.57 6.38 -7.35
N PRO A 21 -4.65 7.16 -7.19
CA PRO A 21 -5.49 7.06 -6.00
C PRO A 21 -5.99 5.63 -5.76
N TRP A 22 -6.47 5.36 -4.55
CA TRP A 22 -7.12 4.08 -4.28
C TRP A 22 -8.29 3.86 -5.25
N ASN A 23 -8.34 2.68 -5.86
CA ASN A 23 -9.35 2.29 -6.83
C ASN A 23 -9.70 0.81 -6.60
N THR A 24 -10.97 0.56 -6.29
CA THR A 24 -11.52 -0.77 -5.97
C THR A 24 -11.48 -1.74 -7.15
N GLN A 25 -11.34 -1.25 -8.39
CA GLN A 25 -11.15 -2.09 -9.57
C GLN A 25 -9.71 -2.56 -9.74
N LEU A 26 -8.74 -1.81 -9.18
CA LEU A 26 -7.31 -2.17 -9.29
C LEU A 26 -6.90 -3.16 -8.20
N ARG A 27 -7.47 -3.04 -7.00
CA ARG A 27 -7.24 -3.92 -5.86
C ARG A 27 -8.32 -3.77 -4.79
N GLY A 28 -8.39 -4.75 -3.90
CA GLY A 28 -9.14 -4.68 -2.65
C GLY A 28 -8.58 -3.65 -1.66
N GLN A 29 -9.32 -3.45 -0.58
CA GLN A 29 -8.96 -2.52 0.50
C GLN A 29 -7.80 -3.04 1.35
N HIS A 30 -7.78 -4.35 1.64
CA HIS A 30 -6.93 -4.94 2.65
C HIS A 30 -5.76 -5.70 2.04
N PHE A 31 -4.55 -5.43 2.52
CA PHE A 31 -3.35 -6.15 2.13
C PHE A 31 -3.10 -7.29 3.12
N LEU A 32 -3.19 -8.53 2.66
CA LEU A 32 -2.90 -9.71 3.48
C LEU A 32 -1.38 -9.87 3.62
N TYR A 33 -0.84 -9.61 4.82
CA TYR A 33 0.59 -9.70 5.11
C TYR A 33 0.99 -11.10 5.61
N LEU A 34 0.14 -11.68 6.46
CA LEU A 34 0.19 -13.07 6.94
C LEU A 34 -1.24 -13.65 6.88
N PRO A 35 -1.42 -14.98 6.86
CA PRO A 35 -2.75 -15.60 6.78
C PRO A 35 -3.77 -15.06 7.81
N GLU A 36 -3.30 -14.67 8.99
CA GLU A 36 -4.09 -14.16 10.11
C GLU A 36 -4.02 -12.63 10.29
N LEU A 37 -3.29 -11.91 9.41
CA LEU A 37 -3.02 -10.48 9.57
C LEU A 37 -3.11 -9.73 8.25
N ALA A 38 -4.05 -8.80 8.17
CA ALA A 38 -4.23 -7.89 7.05
C ALA A 38 -4.15 -6.43 7.50
N PHE A 39 -3.69 -5.55 6.60
CA PHE A 39 -3.62 -4.11 6.83
C PHE A 39 -4.65 -3.38 5.99
N ASP A 40 -5.36 -2.42 6.58
CA ASP A 40 -6.21 -1.50 5.82
C ASP A 40 -5.34 -0.51 5.02
N CYS A 41 -5.43 -0.61 3.70
CA CYS A 41 -4.72 0.23 2.76
C CYS A 41 -5.66 1.13 1.94
N SER A 42 -6.87 1.43 2.43
CA SER A 42 -7.82 2.36 1.79
C SER A 42 -7.22 3.76 1.57
N GLU A 43 -6.43 4.26 2.52
CA GLU A 43 -5.74 5.55 2.45
C GLU A 43 -4.37 5.48 1.74
N GLY A 44 -4.02 4.31 1.20
CA GLY A 44 -2.74 4.10 0.53
C GLY A 44 -2.74 4.59 -0.92
N THR A 45 -1.63 5.19 -1.35
CA THR A 45 -1.41 5.62 -2.73
C THR A 45 -0.83 4.49 -3.55
N ASN A 46 -1.41 4.21 -4.73
CA ASN A 46 -0.93 3.16 -5.60
C ASN A 46 0.15 3.64 -6.56
N ILE A 47 1.08 2.76 -6.91
CA ILE A 47 2.09 2.96 -7.94
C ILE A 47 2.09 1.72 -8.83
N MET A 48 1.98 1.92 -10.14
CA MET A 48 2.23 0.85 -11.10
C MET A 48 3.72 0.84 -11.43
N ARG A 49 4.40 -0.25 -11.10
CA ARG A 49 5.81 -0.44 -11.47
C ARG A 49 5.95 -0.72 -12.96
N GLU A 50 7.16 -0.53 -13.47
CA GLU A 50 7.49 -0.81 -14.88
C GLU A 50 7.27 -2.28 -15.27
N ASP A 51 7.35 -3.21 -14.31
CA ASP A 51 7.07 -4.63 -14.50
C ASP A 51 5.58 -5.01 -14.40
N GLY A 52 4.69 -4.02 -14.29
CA GLY A 52 3.23 -4.23 -14.23
C GLY A 52 2.71 -4.71 -12.86
N VAL A 53 3.58 -4.78 -11.84
CA VAL A 53 3.18 -5.11 -10.48
C VAL A 53 2.65 -3.85 -9.79
N LEU A 54 1.44 -3.97 -9.20
CA LEU A 54 0.83 -2.91 -8.43
C LEU A 54 1.43 -2.88 -7.03
N CYS A 55 1.83 -1.69 -6.58
CA CYS A 55 2.25 -1.45 -5.21
C CYS A 55 1.39 -0.38 -4.55
N THR A 56 1.34 -0.40 -3.22
CA THR A 56 0.74 0.67 -2.42
C THR A 56 1.77 1.20 -1.44
N VAL A 57 1.87 2.52 -1.35
CA VAL A 57 2.63 3.22 -0.33
C VAL A 57 1.64 3.91 0.60
N GLN A 58 1.78 3.66 1.89
CA GLN A 58 0.96 4.30 2.91
C GLN A 58 1.86 4.73 4.06
N ASN A 59 1.76 6.02 4.43
CA ASN A 59 2.43 6.54 5.61
C ASN A 59 1.50 6.41 6.83
N ARG A 60 2.03 5.90 7.94
CA ARG A 60 1.36 5.79 9.23
C ARG A 60 2.31 6.25 10.32
N GLU A 61 2.08 7.44 10.87
CA GLU A 61 2.84 8.10 11.95
C GLU A 61 4.38 8.04 11.86
N THR A 62 4.97 6.87 12.15
CA THR A 62 6.41 6.62 12.20
C THR A 62 6.85 5.45 11.30
N VAL A 63 5.97 4.94 10.44
CA VAL A 63 6.22 3.79 9.57
C VAL A 63 5.62 4.03 8.19
N VAL A 64 6.38 3.69 7.15
CA VAL A 64 5.85 3.58 5.78
C VAL A 64 5.65 2.12 5.43
N PHE A 65 4.43 1.80 5.00
CA PHE A 65 4.07 0.53 4.42
C PHE A 65 4.29 0.58 2.91
N PHE A 66 5.04 -0.38 2.41
CA PHE A 66 5.22 -0.62 0.98
C PHE A 66 4.68 -2.02 0.63
N CYS A 67 3.43 -2.07 0.19
CA CYS A 67 2.70 -3.30 -0.10
C CYS A 67 2.87 -3.68 -1.58
N ILE A 68 3.23 -4.92 -1.87
CA ILE A 68 3.37 -5.46 -3.22
C ILE A 68 2.20 -6.41 -3.48
N TRP A 69 1.26 -6.03 -4.34
CA TRP A 69 0.03 -6.78 -4.58
C TRP A 69 0.26 -7.90 -5.60
N ASN A 70 0.77 -9.04 -5.10
CA ASN A 70 0.84 -10.27 -5.89
C ASN A 70 -0.54 -10.91 -6.09
N ASP A 71 -1.39 -10.84 -5.05
CA ASP A 71 -2.83 -11.04 -5.14
C ASP A 71 -3.51 -9.69 -4.85
N ARG A 72 -4.32 -9.21 -5.80
CA ARG A 72 -4.97 -7.90 -5.70
C ARG A 72 -6.28 -7.97 -4.92
N PHE A 73 -6.83 -9.16 -4.71
CA PHE A 73 -8.11 -9.38 -4.03
C PHE A 73 -8.04 -10.61 -3.12
N PRO A 74 -7.15 -10.58 -2.09
CA PRO A 74 -6.99 -11.72 -1.21
C PRO A 74 -8.26 -11.99 -0.41
N ASP A 75 -8.53 -13.27 -0.15
CA ASP A 75 -9.50 -13.66 0.87
C ASP A 75 -8.93 -13.32 2.25
N ILE A 76 -9.62 -12.46 2.97
CA ILE A 76 -9.24 -12.00 4.31
C ILE A 76 -10.10 -12.65 5.41
N SER A 77 -10.91 -13.64 5.05
CA SER A 77 -11.76 -14.36 5.99
C SER A 77 -10.90 -14.99 7.09
N GLY A 78 -11.08 -14.54 8.33
CA GLY A 78 -10.32 -15.03 9.49
C GLY A 78 -9.05 -14.23 9.80
N ALA A 79 -8.68 -13.24 9.00
CA ALA A 79 -7.57 -12.35 9.31
C ALA A 79 -8.01 -11.23 10.28
N THR A 80 -7.11 -10.85 11.18
CA THR A 80 -7.23 -9.62 11.97
C THR A 80 -6.85 -8.45 11.09
N ILE A 81 -7.70 -7.42 11.06
CA ILE A 81 -7.45 -6.19 10.28
C ILE A 81 -6.82 -5.14 11.19
N VAL A 82 -5.64 -4.65 10.80
CA VAL A 82 -4.96 -3.52 11.43
C VAL A 82 -5.24 -2.27 10.61
N ILE A 83 -5.87 -1.29 11.26
CA ILE A 83 -6.26 0.01 10.70
C ILE A 83 -5.13 1.00 10.85
#